data_AF-I4WTU1-F1
#
_entry.id   AF-I4WTU1-F1
#
_cell.length_a   1.000
_cell.length_b   1.000
_cell.length_c   1.000
_cell.angle_alpha   90.00
_cell.angle_beta   90.00
_cell.angle_gamma   90.00
#
_symmetry.space_group_name_H-M   'P 1'
#
loop_
_entity.id
_entity.type
_entity.pdbx_description
1 polymer ?
#
loop_
_entity_poly.entity_id
_entity_poly.type
_entity_poly.pdbx_seq_one_letter_code
_entity_poly.pdbx_strand_id
1 'polypeptide(L)'
;MIVIDAKMAATLWPHEDALNRRLVLYPGHPWAKTVTVVGVIEALQLDSMVERSRPGLLMPLDQAATMSPLHAVGLAVRTRADAAIFASQLTEAVHGVDPQAATYAVYSQAKDMALARVGLVVLTGVFSGLGLVALLLAAAGLYGVLAFSVAQRTREIGIRRAIGAGHAAIVRSVARQLAWQLGLGLTIGFALAVPWSNLLSDPNLRTQAHDPMVFVPVLLLVIGVSATAALVPLLRALRVDPAVALRYE
;
A
#
# COMPACT_ATOMS: atom_id res chain seq x y z
N MET A 1 5.34 12.15 -38.76
CA MET A 1 4.26 11.21 -38.39
C MET A 1 4.45 10.80 -36.94
N ILE A 2 3.37 10.54 -36.20
CA ILE A 2 3.44 10.12 -34.79
C ILE A 2 2.48 8.96 -34.52
N VAL A 3 2.81 8.15 -33.53
CA VAL A 3 1.92 7.15 -32.93
C VAL A 3 1.55 7.67 -31.55
N ILE A 4 0.28 7.60 -31.17
CA ILE A 4 -0.20 8.08 -29.86
C ILE A 4 -0.73 6.92 -29.04
N ASP A 5 -0.74 7.06 -27.71
CA ASP A 5 -1.39 6.08 -26.86
C ASP A 5 -2.92 6.28 -26.83
N ALA A 6 -3.64 5.23 -26.43
CA ALA A 6 -5.09 5.23 -26.37
C ALA A 6 -5.65 6.32 -25.43
N LYS A 7 -4.89 6.71 -24.40
CA LYS A 7 -5.30 7.72 -23.42
C LYS A 7 -5.26 9.12 -24.04
N MET A 8 -4.22 9.42 -24.81
CA MET A 8 -4.06 10.65 -25.57
C MET A 8 -5.13 10.76 -26.65
N ALA A 9 -5.42 9.67 -27.36
CA ALA A 9 -6.50 9.60 -28.34
C ALA A 9 -7.85 9.96 -27.70
N ALA A 10 -8.20 9.32 -26.59
CA ALA A 10 -9.46 9.58 -25.88
C ALA A 10 -9.56 10.99 -25.29
N THR A 11 -8.43 11.60 -24.92
CA THR A 11 -8.40 12.96 -24.33
C THR A 11 -8.55 14.05 -25.39
N LEU A 12 -7.89 13.90 -26.54
CA LEU A 12 -7.86 14.92 -27.60
C LEU A 12 -9.03 14.79 -28.58
N TRP A 13 -9.51 13.57 -28.82
CA TRP A 13 -10.59 13.25 -29.75
C TRP A 13 -11.64 12.36 -29.07
N PRO A 14 -12.37 12.87 -28.07
CA PRO A 14 -13.41 12.11 -27.41
C PRO A 14 -14.49 11.73 -28.44
N HIS A 15 -14.78 10.43 -28.55
CA HIS A 15 -15.76 9.84 -29.47
C HIS A 15 -15.43 9.96 -30.97
N GLU A 16 -14.21 10.34 -31.36
CA GLU A 16 -13.78 10.41 -32.75
C GLU A 16 -12.55 9.54 -33.03
N ASP A 17 -12.36 9.17 -34.29
CA ASP A 17 -11.14 8.48 -34.72
C ASP A 17 -9.95 9.47 -34.74
N ALA A 18 -8.89 9.09 -34.04
CA ALA A 18 -7.65 9.85 -33.96
C ALA A 18 -6.72 9.63 -35.17
N LEU A 19 -6.97 8.60 -35.99
CA LEU A 19 -6.16 8.33 -37.19
C LEU A 19 -6.27 9.47 -38.20
N ASN A 20 -5.14 9.79 -38.84
CA ASN A 20 -4.98 10.87 -39.82
C ASN A 20 -5.27 12.29 -39.30
N ARG A 21 -5.50 12.45 -37.99
CA ARG A 21 -5.63 13.77 -37.38
C ARG A 21 -4.26 14.44 -37.26
N ARG A 22 -4.29 15.78 -37.26
CA ARG A 22 -3.09 16.62 -37.14
C ARG A 22 -3.00 17.20 -35.74
N LEU A 23 -1.81 17.13 -35.16
CA LEU A 23 -1.46 17.67 -33.85
C LEU A 23 -0.37 18.71 -34.04
N VAL A 24 -0.50 19.86 -33.37
CA VAL A 24 0.56 20.86 -33.31
C VAL A 24 1.38 20.63 -32.05
N LEU A 25 2.64 20.24 -32.22
CA LEU A 25 3.60 20.12 -31.13
C LEU A 25 4.15 21.51 -30.81
N TYR A 26 4.26 21.83 -29.52
CA TYR A 26 4.78 23.10 -28.98
C TYR A 26 4.03 24.34 -29.51
N PRO A 27 2.69 24.40 -29.31
CA PRO A 27 1.90 25.53 -29.78
C PRO A 27 2.40 26.85 -29.17
N GLY A 28 2.50 27.90 -29.99
CA GLY A 28 2.97 29.22 -29.55
C GLY A 28 4.48 29.42 -29.56
N HIS A 29 5.28 28.40 -29.89
CA HIS A 29 6.72 28.55 -30.09
C HIS A 29 7.10 28.69 -31.58
N PRO A 30 8.23 29.36 -31.90
CA PRO A 30 8.70 29.51 -33.30
C PRO A 30 8.99 28.19 -34.01
N TRP A 31 9.24 27.13 -33.24
CA TRP A 31 9.55 25.78 -33.68
C TRP A 31 8.35 24.83 -33.57
N ALA A 32 7.13 25.40 -33.50
CA ALA A 32 5.90 24.63 -33.55
C ALA A 32 5.85 23.80 -34.84
N LYS A 33 5.50 22.51 -34.69
CA LYS A 33 5.47 21.58 -35.82
C LYS A 33 4.19 20.79 -35.86
N THR A 34 3.56 20.77 -37.03
CA THR A 34 2.38 19.96 -37.27
C THR A 34 2.79 18.54 -37.63
N VAL A 35 2.26 17.57 -36.89
CA VAL A 35 2.49 16.13 -37.09
C VAL A 35 1.16 15.42 -37.28
N THR A 36 1.15 14.37 -38.11
CA THR A 36 -0.04 13.54 -38.35
C THR A 36 0.03 12.26 -37.55
N VAL A 37 -1.09 11.90 -36.91
CA VAL A 37 -1.28 10.63 -36.21
C VAL A 37 -1.46 9.51 -37.23
N VAL A 38 -0.58 8.51 -37.20
CA VAL A 38 -0.60 7.36 -38.12
C VAL A 38 -0.92 6.04 -37.41
N GLY A 39 -1.02 6.05 -36.09
CA GLY A 39 -1.36 4.87 -35.31
C GLY A 39 -1.76 5.23 -33.89
N VAL A 40 -2.60 4.36 -33.31
CA VAL A 40 -2.96 4.39 -31.90
C VAL A 40 -2.57 3.05 -31.29
N ILE A 41 -1.84 3.10 -30.18
CA ILE A 41 -1.41 1.91 -29.43
C ILE A 41 -2.07 1.88 -28.05
N GLU A 42 -1.91 0.78 -27.34
CA GLU A 42 -2.35 0.66 -25.94
C GLU A 42 -1.70 1.74 -25.06
N ALA A 43 -2.35 2.08 -23.95
CA ALA A 43 -1.88 3.10 -23.01
C ALA A 43 -0.43 2.82 -22.57
N LEU A 44 0.45 3.81 -22.75
CA LEU A 44 1.87 3.69 -22.48
C LEU A 44 2.20 4.12 -21.05
N GLN A 45 2.73 3.22 -20.24
CA GLN A 45 3.21 3.53 -18.89
C GLN A 45 4.73 3.78 -18.91
N LEU A 46 5.15 5.00 -19.27
CA LEU A 46 6.57 5.34 -19.50
C LEU A 46 7.27 6.02 -18.29
N ASP A 47 6.57 6.85 -17.53
CA ASP A 47 7.23 7.74 -16.55
C ASP A 47 7.40 7.11 -15.16
N SER A 48 6.44 6.31 -14.68
CA SER A 48 6.58 5.57 -13.42
C SER A 48 5.50 4.50 -13.27
N MET A 49 5.72 3.54 -12.35
CA MET A 49 4.69 2.58 -11.96
C MET A 49 3.65 3.14 -10.97
N VAL A 50 3.84 4.37 -10.49
CA VAL A 50 3.06 4.94 -9.37
C VAL A 50 2.27 6.19 -9.79
N GLU A 51 2.84 7.01 -10.67
CA GLU A 51 2.21 8.24 -11.13
C GLU A 51 1.25 7.93 -12.30
N ARG A 52 0.22 8.78 -12.44
CA ARG A 52 -0.77 8.66 -13.51
C ARG A 52 -0.04 8.61 -14.86
N SER A 53 -0.30 7.56 -15.64
CA SER A 53 0.14 7.46 -17.05
C SER A 53 -0.24 8.76 -17.76
N ARG A 54 0.75 9.56 -18.16
CA ARG A 54 0.50 10.79 -18.91
C ARG A 54 0.18 10.41 -20.36
N PRO A 55 -0.67 11.19 -21.07
CA PRO A 55 -0.88 11.00 -22.51
C PRO A 55 0.46 10.91 -23.24
N GLY A 56 0.77 9.73 -23.78
CA GLY A 56 2.04 9.43 -24.42
C GLY A 56 1.95 9.53 -25.95
N LEU A 57 3.05 9.99 -26.56
CA LEU A 57 3.26 9.88 -28.00
C LEU A 57 4.63 9.28 -28.29
N LEU A 58 4.69 8.51 -29.36
CA LEU A 58 5.91 7.97 -29.94
C LEU A 58 6.16 8.64 -31.28
N MET A 59 7.42 9.00 -31.51
CA MET A 59 7.85 9.57 -32.78
C MET A 59 9.13 8.90 -33.27
N PRO A 60 9.33 8.84 -34.59
CA PRO A 60 10.61 8.39 -35.16
C PRO A 60 11.79 9.22 -34.64
N LEU A 61 12.91 8.54 -34.36
CA LEU A 61 14.08 9.15 -33.71
C LEU A 61 14.75 10.23 -34.59
N ASP A 62 14.81 10.01 -35.89
CA ASP A 62 15.28 10.96 -36.90
C ASP A 62 14.43 12.25 -36.90
N GLN A 63 13.11 12.09 -36.81
CA GLN A 63 12.18 13.21 -36.70
C GLN A 63 12.37 13.97 -35.38
N ALA A 64 12.58 13.24 -34.26
CA ALA A 64 12.82 13.83 -32.95
C ALA A 64 14.12 14.63 -32.91
N ALA A 65 15.21 14.06 -33.42
CA ALA A 65 16.53 14.69 -33.48
C ALA A 65 16.54 15.96 -34.31
N THR A 66 15.69 16.04 -35.34
CA THR A 66 15.54 17.25 -36.17
C THR A 66 14.77 18.36 -35.45
N MET A 67 13.94 18.03 -34.44
CA MET A 67 13.12 18.99 -33.71
C MET A 67 13.82 19.56 -32.47
N SER A 68 14.59 18.74 -31.77
CA SER A 68 15.32 19.14 -30.56
C SER A 68 16.54 18.25 -30.38
N PRO A 69 17.65 18.74 -29.79
CA PRO A 69 18.77 17.89 -29.41
C PRO A 69 18.28 16.74 -28.53
N LEU A 70 18.68 15.51 -28.89
CA LEU A 70 18.40 14.34 -28.08
C LEU A 70 19.23 14.44 -26.80
N HIS A 71 18.56 14.51 -25.65
CA HIS A 71 19.23 14.61 -24.36
C HIS A 71 19.73 13.24 -23.86
N ALA A 72 19.08 12.15 -24.28
CA ALA A 72 19.46 10.78 -23.95
C ALA A 72 18.91 9.80 -25.00
N VAL A 73 19.58 8.66 -25.16
CA VAL A 73 19.12 7.53 -25.97
C VAL A 73 19.15 6.28 -25.11
N GLY A 74 18.01 5.59 -25.00
CA GLY A 74 17.92 4.31 -24.32
C GLY A 74 18.27 3.17 -25.28
N LEU A 75 19.12 2.24 -24.83
CA LEU A 75 19.47 1.03 -25.57
C LEU A 75 19.00 -0.20 -24.78
N ALA A 76 18.12 -0.99 -25.38
CA ALA A 76 17.72 -2.28 -24.84
C ALA A 76 18.49 -3.38 -25.58
N VAL A 77 19.37 -4.08 -24.87
CA VAL A 77 20.18 -5.16 -25.44
C VAL A 77 19.82 -6.48 -24.81
N ARG A 78 19.55 -7.48 -25.65
CA ARG A 78 19.31 -8.85 -25.20
C ARG A 78 20.60 -9.65 -25.29
N THR A 79 21.08 -10.12 -24.15
CA THR A 79 22.27 -10.98 -24.05
C THR A 79 21.97 -12.25 -23.25
N ARG A 80 22.76 -13.30 -23.48
CA ARG A 80 22.78 -14.54 -22.66
C ARG A 80 23.91 -14.55 -21.64
N ALA A 81 24.86 -13.62 -21.75
CA ALA A 81 25.97 -13.46 -20.83
C ALA A 81 25.52 -12.75 -19.54
N ASP A 82 26.34 -12.82 -18.50
CA ASP A 82 26.12 -12.03 -17.29
C ASP A 82 26.03 -10.53 -17.64
N ALA A 83 24.97 -9.88 -17.17
CA ALA A 83 24.66 -8.50 -17.53
C ALA A 83 25.68 -7.50 -16.99
N ALA A 84 26.35 -7.79 -15.86
CA ALA A 84 27.38 -6.91 -15.32
C ALA A 84 28.68 -6.99 -16.15
N ILE A 85 29.02 -8.18 -16.63
CA ILE A 85 30.16 -8.37 -17.54
C ILE A 85 29.86 -7.75 -18.92
N PHE A 86 28.64 -7.92 -19.43
CA PHE A 86 28.26 -7.32 -20.72
C PHE A 86 28.13 -5.79 -20.65
N ALA A 87 27.75 -5.24 -19.49
CA ALA A 87 27.65 -3.80 -19.28
C ALA A 87 28.99 -3.08 -19.53
N SER A 88 30.10 -3.61 -19.00
CA SER A 88 31.42 -2.99 -19.21
C SER A 88 31.85 -3.02 -20.67
N GLN A 89 31.62 -4.14 -21.37
CA GLN A 89 31.89 -4.27 -22.81
C GLN A 89 31.04 -3.30 -23.64
N LEU A 90 29.77 -3.12 -23.28
CA LEU A 90 28.89 -2.18 -23.95
C LEU A 90 29.36 -0.73 -23.74
N THR A 91 29.75 -0.37 -22.52
CA THR A 91 30.32 0.96 -22.23
C THR A 91 31.60 1.21 -23.02
N GLU A 92 32.50 0.22 -23.09
CA GLU A 92 33.73 0.34 -23.89
C GLU A 92 33.42 0.50 -25.39
N ALA A 93 32.47 -0.27 -25.93
CA ALA A 93 32.04 -0.13 -27.31
C ALA A 93 31.43 1.26 -27.61
N VAL A 94 30.66 1.83 -26.67
CA VAL A 94 30.11 3.20 -26.80
C VAL A 94 31.24 4.23 -26.79
N HIS A 95 32.19 4.14 -25.86
CA HIS A 95 33.34 5.05 -25.81
C HIS A 95 34.29 4.90 -27.02
N GLY A 96 34.32 3.72 -27.66
CA GLY A 96 35.04 3.51 -28.92
C GLY A 96 34.44 4.28 -30.10
N VAL A 97 33.13 4.57 -30.07
CA VAL A 97 32.45 5.40 -31.07
C VAL A 97 32.55 6.88 -30.72
N ASP A 98 32.28 7.22 -29.47
CA ASP A 98 32.38 8.59 -28.95
C ASP A 98 32.99 8.58 -27.53
N PRO A 99 34.27 9.00 -27.38
CA PRO A 99 34.93 9.05 -26.09
C PRO A 99 34.30 10.02 -25.07
N GLN A 100 33.46 10.96 -25.51
CA GLN A 100 32.77 11.93 -24.65
C GLN A 100 31.35 11.49 -24.29
N ALA A 101 30.85 10.39 -24.87
CA ALA A 101 29.50 9.92 -24.61
C ALA A 101 29.38 9.37 -23.17
N ALA A 102 28.61 10.06 -22.33
CA ALA A 102 28.35 9.58 -20.98
C ALA A 102 27.37 8.38 -21.01
N THR A 103 27.82 7.23 -20.53
CA THR A 103 26.95 6.07 -20.33
C THR A 103 26.29 6.11 -18.95
N TYR A 104 24.97 6.21 -18.93
CA TYR A 104 24.18 6.17 -17.71
C TYR A 104 23.42 4.84 -17.61
N ALA A 105 23.16 4.40 -16.38
CA ALA A 105 22.25 3.29 -16.09
C ALA A 105 22.54 1.97 -16.84
N VAL A 106 23.82 1.62 -17.04
CA VAL A 106 24.21 0.37 -17.69
C VAL A 106 24.13 -0.79 -16.71
N TYR A 107 22.94 -1.36 -16.58
CA TYR A 107 22.69 -2.52 -15.74
C TYR A 107 21.57 -3.39 -16.29
N SER A 108 21.38 -4.57 -15.69
CA SER A 108 20.30 -5.48 -16.08
C SER A 108 18.93 -4.85 -15.88
N GLN A 109 17.97 -5.24 -16.72
CA GLN A 109 16.55 -4.88 -16.54
C GLN A 109 16.04 -5.23 -15.14
N ALA A 110 16.50 -6.34 -14.55
CA ALA A 110 16.12 -6.71 -13.19
C ALA A 110 16.59 -5.69 -12.15
N LYS A 111 17.80 -5.14 -12.28
CA LYS A 111 18.33 -4.11 -11.38
C LYS A 111 17.61 -2.78 -11.58
N ASP A 112 17.28 -2.44 -12.83
CA ASP A 112 16.49 -1.25 -13.16
C ASP A 112 15.11 -1.29 -12.49
N MET A 113 14.40 -2.41 -12.66
CA MET A 113 13.11 -2.64 -12.02
C MET A 113 13.21 -2.63 -10.49
N ALA A 114 14.31 -3.12 -9.92
CA ALA A 114 14.53 -3.07 -8.48
C ALA A 114 14.72 -1.62 -7.99
N LEU A 115 15.58 -0.83 -8.67
CA LEU A 115 15.82 0.59 -8.36
C LEU A 115 14.52 1.42 -8.44
N ALA A 116 13.72 1.21 -9.48
CA ALA A 116 12.42 1.85 -9.65
C ALA A 116 11.44 1.53 -8.51
N ARG A 117 11.62 0.40 -7.82
CA ARG A 117 10.78 -0.03 -6.68
C ARG A 117 11.35 0.34 -5.31
N VAL A 118 12.60 0.76 -5.19
CA VAL A 118 13.25 1.02 -3.89
C VAL A 118 12.42 2.00 -3.05
N GLY A 119 11.98 3.12 -3.64
CA GLY A 119 11.16 4.11 -2.91
C GLY A 119 9.86 3.51 -2.37
N LEU A 120 9.18 2.68 -3.16
CA LEU A 120 7.95 2.01 -2.76
C LEU A 120 8.20 0.96 -1.66
N VAL A 121 9.27 0.18 -1.77
CA VAL A 121 9.66 -0.83 -0.77
C VAL A 121 10.02 -0.18 0.57
N VAL A 122 10.76 0.93 0.54
CA VAL A 122 11.11 1.67 1.76
C VAL A 122 9.86 2.27 2.39
N LEU A 123 9.00 2.91 1.60
CA LEU A 123 7.77 3.53 2.09
C LEU A 123 6.83 2.50 2.72
N THR A 124 6.60 1.38 2.02
CA THR A 124 5.79 0.27 2.53
C THR A 124 6.38 -0.31 3.81
N GLY A 125 7.70 -0.54 3.86
CA GLY A 125 8.37 -1.03 5.06
C GLY A 125 8.19 -0.11 6.28
N VAL A 126 8.35 1.21 6.10
CA VAL A 126 8.17 2.20 7.18
C VAL A 126 6.73 2.22 7.67
N PHE A 127 5.75 2.33 6.78
CA PHE A 127 4.33 2.37 7.18
C PHE A 127 3.87 1.04 7.79
N SER A 128 4.33 -0.10 7.30
CA SER A 128 4.06 -1.40 7.92
C SER A 128 4.65 -1.49 9.32
N GLY A 129 5.87 -1.00 9.52
CA GLY A 129 6.49 -0.91 10.85
C GLY A 129 5.71 -0.02 11.81
N LEU A 130 5.32 1.18 11.38
CA LEU A 130 4.50 2.09 12.17
C LEU A 130 3.12 1.49 12.49
N GLY A 131 2.49 0.84 11.51
CA GLY A 131 1.22 0.14 11.68
C GLY A 131 1.31 -0.98 12.73
N LEU A 132 2.40 -1.74 12.72
CA LEU A 132 2.65 -2.78 13.72
C LEU A 132 2.80 -2.17 15.13
N VAL A 133 3.57 -1.09 15.27
CA VAL A 133 3.73 -0.40 16.56
C VAL A 133 2.40 0.16 17.05
N ALA A 134 1.63 0.82 16.18
CA ALA A 134 0.31 1.34 16.51
C ALA A 134 -0.65 0.22 16.95
N LEU A 135 -0.62 -0.94 16.28
CA LEU A 135 -1.42 -2.11 16.63
C LEU A 135 -1.04 -2.66 18.02
N LEU A 136 0.25 -2.74 18.33
CA LEU A 136 0.71 -3.18 19.65
C LEU A 136 0.31 -2.20 20.76
N LEU A 137 0.40 -0.90 20.50
CA LEU A 137 -0.03 0.14 21.45
C LEU A 137 -1.55 0.09 21.67
N ALA A 138 -2.33 -0.08 20.60
CA ALA A 138 -3.77 -0.26 20.68
C ALA A 138 -4.15 -1.52 21.47
N ALA A 139 -3.46 -2.64 21.22
CA ALA A 139 -3.64 -3.88 21.97
C ALA A 139 -3.31 -3.72 23.46
N ALA A 140 -2.19 -3.06 23.79
CA ALA A 140 -1.81 -2.80 25.17
C ALA A 140 -2.81 -1.88 25.89
N GLY A 141 -3.27 -0.82 25.21
CA GLY A 141 -4.31 0.08 25.73
C GLY A 141 -5.64 -0.65 25.97
N LEU A 142 -6.06 -1.49 25.01
CA LEU A 142 -7.26 -2.31 25.13
C LEU A 142 -7.13 -3.29 26.30
N TYR A 143 -6.01 -3.98 26.44
CA TYR A 143 -5.74 -4.87 27.58
C TYR A 143 -5.83 -4.09 28.91
N GLY A 144 -5.23 -2.90 29.00
CA GLY A 144 -5.27 -2.06 30.20
C GLY A 144 -6.70 -1.67 30.60
N VAL A 145 -7.49 -1.16 29.65
CA VAL A 145 -8.89 -0.74 29.89
C VAL A 145 -9.75 -1.94 30.29
N LEU A 146 -9.64 -3.07 29.59
CA LEU A 146 -10.43 -4.26 29.88
C LEU A 146 -10.04 -4.89 31.21
N ALA A 147 -8.75 -5.07 31.49
CA ALA A 147 -8.27 -5.62 32.74
C ALA A 147 -8.67 -4.76 33.94
N PHE A 148 -8.59 -3.43 33.81
CA PHE A 148 -9.04 -2.49 34.83
C PHE A 148 -10.55 -2.57 35.07
N SER A 149 -11.35 -2.63 34.00
CA SER A 149 -12.82 -2.74 34.11
C SER A 149 -13.25 -4.04 34.79
N VAL A 150 -12.58 -5.16 34.50
CA VAL A 150 -12.83 -6.45 35.15
C VAL A 150 -12.38 -6.42 36.62
N ALA A 151 -11.23 -5.80 36.93
CA ALA A 151 -10.73 -5.68 38.30
C ALA A 151 -11.70 -4.88 39.19
N GLN A 152 -12.21 -3.73 38.75
CA GLN A 152 -13.22 -2.95 39.49
C GLN A 152 -14.47 -3.78 39.80
N ARG A 153 -14.91 -4.62 38.85
CA ARG A 153 -16.11 -5.47 39.00
C ARG A 153 -15.88 -6.72 39.82
N THR A 154 -14.64 -7.06 40.14
CA THR A 154 -14.33 -8.22 40.99
C THR A 154 -14.96 -8.05 42.39
N ARG A 155 -15.13 -6.82 42.87
CA ARG A 155 -15.86 -6.50 44.11
C ARG A 155 -17.35 -6.86 44.02
N GLU A 156 -18.03 -6.46 42.94
CA GLU A 156 -19.45 -6.81 42.72
C GLU A 156 -19.64 -8.32 42.52
N ILE A 157 -18.70 -8.95 41.83
CA ILE A 157 -18.67 -10.40 41.63
C ILE A 157 -18.51 -11.12 42.97
N GLY A 158 -17.61 -10.67 43.84
CA GLY A 158 -17.42 -11.21 45.19
C GLY A 158 -18.68 -11.10 46.03
N ILE A 159 -19.36 -9.95 46.01
CA ILE A 159 -20.63 -9.75 46.69
C ILE A 159 -21.70 -10.71 46.16
N ARG A 160 -21.92 -10.79 44.83
CA ARG A 160 -22.90 -11.71 44.20
C ARG A 160 -22.62 -13.18 44.54
N ARG A 161 -21.35 -13.55 44.65
CA ARG A 161 -20.92 -14.90 45.00
C ARG A 161 -21.22 -15.21 46.48
N ALA A 162 -21.05 -14.24 47.38
CA ALA A 162 -21.45 -14.38 48.78
C ALA A 162 -22.97 -14.59 48.96
N ILE A 163 -23.79 -14.10 48.02
CA ILE A 163 -25.26 -14.34 47.98
C ILE A 163 -25.64 -15.63 47.22
N GLY A 164 -24.67 -16.47 46.84
CA GLY A 164 -24.92 -17.78 46.22
C GLY A 164 -25.04 -17.80 44.69
N ALA A 165 -24.62 -16.73 43.99
CA ALA A 165 -24.66 -16.73 42.53
C ALA A 165 -23.71 -17.78 41.91
N GLY A 166 -24.26 -18.64 41.05
CA GLY A 166 -23.50 -19.69 40.36
C GLY A 166 -22.43 -19.14 39.41
N HIS A 167 -21.30 -19.83 39.35
CA HIS A 167 -20.12 -19.50 38.53
C HIS A 167 -20.47 -19.16 37.06
N ALA A 168 -21.36 -19.94 36.45
CA ALA A 168 -21.76 -19.75 35.06
C ALA A 168 -22.49 -18.42 34.81
N ALA A 169 -23.28 -17.93 35.78
CA ALA A 169 -24.01 -16.67 35.65
C ALA A 169 -23.07 -15.45 35.66
N ILE A 170 -22.02 -15.52 36.48
CA ILE A 170 -20.97 -14.49 36.56
C ILE A 170 -20.17 -14.44 35.26
N VAL A 171 -19.68 -15.60 34.80
CA VAL A 171 -18.90 -15.72 33.55
C VAL A 171 -19.72 -15.20 32.35
N ARG A 172 -21.00 -15.58 32.25
CA ARG A 172 -21.89 -15.13 31.17
C ARG A 172 -22.14 -13.62 31.19
N SER A 173 -22.30 -13.03 32.37
CA SER A 173 -22.48 -11.59 32.53
C SER A 173 -21.26 -10.82 32.03
N VAL A 174 -20.06 -11.25 32.42
CA VAL A 174 -18.80 -10.60 32.03
C VAL A 174 -18.56 -10.80 30.53
N ALA A 175 -18.72 -12.02 30.01
CA ALA A 175 -18.54 -12.32 28.59
C ALA A 175 -19.50 -11.51 27.69
N ARG A 176 -20.78 -11.37 28.07
CA ARG A 176 -21.75 -10.57 27.30
C ARG A 176 -21.37 -9.10 27.24
N GLN A 177 -20.90 -8.54 28.34
CA GLN A 177 -20.51 -7.14 28.39
C GLN A 177 -19.25 -6.88 27.57
N LEU A 178 -18.26 -7.76 27.66
CA LEU A 178 -17.06 -7.68 26.83
C LEU A 178 -17.40 -7.83 25.35
N ALA A 179 -18.24 -8.79 24.99
CA ALA A 179 -18.71 -8.95 23.62
C ALA A 179 -19.41 -7.69 23.10
N TRP A 180 -20.18 -7.00 23.94
CA TRP A 180 -20.81 -5.72 23.59
C TRP A 180 -19.79 -4.60 23.38
N GLN A 181 -18.81 -4.44 24.28
CA GLN A 181 -17.77 -3.42 24.17
C GLN A 181 -16.86 -3.64 22.95
N LEU A 182 -16.47 -4.90 22.72
CA LEU A 182 -15.68 -5.31 21.56
C LEU A 182 -16.48 -5.16 20.27
N GLY A 183 -17.74 -5.58 20.28
CA GLY A 183 -18.65 -5.39 19.14
C GLY A 183 -18.74 -3.92 18.76
N LEU A 184 -19.05 -3.03 19.69
CA LEU A 184 -19.09 -1.58 19.43
C LEU A 184 -17.76 -1.03 18.92
N GLY A 185 -16.65 -1.39 19.57
CA GLY A 185 -15.32 -0.93 19.18
C GLY A 185 -14.94 -1.38 17.77
N LEU A 186 -15.23 -2.64 17.42
CA LEU A 186 -15.00 -3.17 16.08
C LEU A 186 -15.90 -2.49 15.05
N THR A 187 -17.19 -2.31 15.34
CA THR A 187 -18.12 -1.66 14.41
C THR A 187 -17.68 -0.22 14.11
N ILE A 188 -17.31 0.55 15.14
CA ILE A 188 -16.81 1.92 14.98
C ILE A 188 -15.47 1.91 14.25
N GLY A 189 -14.55 1.01 14.60
CA GLY A 189 -13.26 0.87 13.96
C GLY A 189 -13.39 0.57 12.46
N PHE A 190 -14.24 -0.38 12.07
CA PHE A 190 -14.51 -0.68 10.67
C PHE A 190 -15.19 0.47 9.95
N ALA A 191 -16.19 1.11 10.58
CA ALA A 191 -16.89 2.26 10.00
C ALA A 191 -15.94 3.44 9.71
N LEU A 192 -14.87 3.60 10.49
CA LEU A 192 -13.83 4.61 10.25
C LEU A 192 -12.76 4.12 9.27
N ALA A 193 -12.34 2.85 9.35
CA ALA A 193 -11.27 2.30 8.54
C ALA A 193 -11.62 2.20 7.05
N VAL A 194 -12.84 1.76 6.73
CA VAL A 194 -13.32 1.60 5.34
C VAL A 194 -13.24 2.89 4.52
N PRO A 195 -13.84 4.02 4.93
CA PRO A 195 -13.75 5.26 4.16
C PRO A 195 -12.32 5.79 4.07
N TRP A 196 -11.51 5.62 5.13
CA TRP A 196 -10.11 6.01 5.10
C TRP A 196 -9.29 5.21 4.09
N SER A 197 -9.52 3.89 4.03
CA SER A 197 -8.88 3.02 3.04
C SER A 197 -9.24 3.42 1.61
N ASN A 198 -10.50 3.84 1.38
CA ASN A 198 -10.96 4.29 0.08
C ASN A 198 -10.32 5.62 -0.35
N LEU A 199 -10.07 6.54 0.60
CA LEU A 199 -9.36 7.80 0.34
C LEU A 199 -7.89 7.56 -0.07
N LEU A 200 -7.31 6.46 0.37
CA LEU A 200 -5.92 6.07 0.10
C LEU A 200 -5.78 5.18 -1.15
N SER A 201 -6.86 4.56 -1.61
CA SER A 201 -6.85 3.77 -2.85
C SER A 201 -6.90 4.64 -4.09
N ASP A 202 -5.88 4.55 -4.93
CA ASP A 202 -5.94 5.01 -6.31
C ASP A 202 -6.32 3.79 -7.20
N PRO A 203 -7.44 3.83 -7.94
CA PRO A 203 -7.84 2.77 -8.85
C PRO A 203 -6.74 2.35 -9.84
N ASN A 204 -5.82 3.27 -10.15
CA ASN A 204 -4.73 3.04 -11.10
C ASN A 204 -3.52 2.33 -10.49
N LEU A 205 -3.36 2.36 -9.16
CA LEU A 205 -2.26 1.67 -8.45
C LEU A 205 -2.53 0.16 -8.27
N ARG A 206 -3.70 -0.35 -8.71
CA ARG A 206 -4.15 -1.73 -8.48
C ARG A 206 -4.08 -2.14 -7.00
N THR A 207 -4.08 -1.18 -6.08
CA THR A 207 -4.09 -1.43 -4.64
C THR A 207 -5.51 -1.74 -4.21
N GLN A 208 -5.72 -2.93 -3.66
CA GLN A 208 -7.02 -3.30 -3.10
C GLN A 208 -7.17 -2.58 -1.75
N ALA A 209 -8.06 -1.58 -1.66
CA ALA A 209 -8.36 -0.89 -0.40
C ALA A 209 -8.81 -1.85 0.72
N HIS A 210 -9.41 -2.99 0.34
CA HIS A 210 -10.05 -3.95 1.24
C HIS A 210 -9.36 -5.30 1.19
N ASP A 211 -8.02 -5.34 1.28
CA ASP A 211 -7.28 -6.59 1.24
C ASP A 211 -7.59 -7.47 2.49
N PRO A 212 -8.24 -8.64 2.33
CA PRO A 212 -8.55 -9.53 3.45
C PRO A 212 -7.30 -10.01 4.20
N MET A 213 -6.15 -10.08 3.53
CA MET A 213 -4.89 -10.49 4.15
C MET A 213 -4.40 -9.51 5.21
N VAL A 214 -4.90 -8.26 5.23
CA VAL A 214 -4.57 -7.28 6.27
C VAL A 214 -5.64 -7.23 7.36
N PHE A 215 -6.92 -7.20 6.98
CA PHE A 215 -8.02 -7.07 7.94
C PHE A 215 -8.19 -8.32 8.82
N VAL A 216 -8.05 -9.52 8.26
CA VAL A 216 -8.26 -10.77 9.01
C VAL A 216 -7.25 -10.95 10.15
N PRO A 217 -5.92 -10.80 9.94
CA PRO A 217 -4.95 -10.93 11.03
C PRO A 217 -5.14 -9.86 12.12
N VAL A 218 -5.44 -8.62 11.74
CA VAL A 218 -5.70 -7.54 12.70
C VAL A 218 -6.91 -7.86 13.57
N LEU A 219 -8.00 -8.31 12.96
CA LEU A 219 -9.21 -8.72 13.67
C LEU A 219 -8.93 -9.87 14.64
N LEU A 220 -8.23 -10.91 14.19
CA LEU A 220 -7.86 -12.06 15.02
C LEU A 220 -6.98 -11.64 16.20
N LEU A 221 -6.03 -10.72 16.00
CA LEU A 221 -5.17 -10.22 17.06
C LEU A 221 -5.97 -9.42 18.09
N VAL A 222 -6.86 -8.52 17.66
CA VAL A 222 -7.71 -7.74 18.58
C VAL A 222 -8.63 -8.67 19.38
N ILE A 223 -9.26 -9.66 18.74
CA ILE A 223 -10.08 -10.67 19.43
C ILE A 223 -9.23 -11.45 20.44
N GLY A 224 -8.03 -11.88 20.05
CA GLY A 224 -7.11 -12.62 20.91
C GLY A 224 -6.67 -11.85 22.15
N VAL A 225 -6.27 -10.58 21.99
CA VAL A 225 -5.89 -9.67 23.08
C VAL A 225 -7.08 -9.42 24.02
N SER A 226 -8.26 -9.26 23.46
CA SER A 226 -9.48 -9.03 24.24
C SER A 226 -9.88 -10.27 25.04
N ALA A 227 -9.77 -11.45 24.44
CA ALA A 227 -10.04 -12.72 25.11
C ALA A 227 -9.05 -12.97 26.26
N THR A 228 -7.75 -12.68 26.07
CA THR A 228 -6.76 -12.82 27.15
C THR A 228 -6.99 -11.80 28.27
N ALA A 229 -7.28 -10.54 27.94
CA ALA A 229 -7.63 -9.51 28.92
C ALA A 229 -8.87 -9.87 29.76
N ALA A 230 -9.83 -10.57 29.17
CA ALA A 230 -11.06 -11.02 29.80
C ALA A 230 -10.87 -12.28 30.67
N LEU A 231 -10.19 -13.29 30.13
CA LEU A 231 -10.10 -14.62 30.73
C LEU A 231 -9.07 -14.64 31.87
N VAL A 232 -7.97 -13.91 31.78
CA VAL A 232 -6.91 -13.93 32.81
C VAL A 232 -7.41 -13.44 34.19
N PRO A 233 -8.11 -12.29 34.32
CA PRO A 233 -8.63 -11.85 35.61
C PRO A 233 -9.78 -12.73 36.10
N LEU A 234 -10.62 -13.23 35.19
CA LEU A 234 -11.74 -14.11 35.53
C LEU A 234 -11.23 -15.44 36.13
N LEU A 235 -10.22 -16.04 35.49
CA LEU A 235 -9.57 -17.26 35.99
C LEU A 235 -8.83 -17.01 37.32
N ARG A 236 -8.22 -15.83 37.49
CA ARG A 236 -7.65 -15.42 38.79
C ARG A 236 -8.73 -15.31 39.87
N ALA A 237 -9.84 -14.62 39.61
CA ALA A 237 -10.96 -14.46 40.55
C ALA A 237 -11.70 -15.80 40.85
N LEU A 238 -11.63 -16.76 39.93
CA LEU A 238 -12.16 -18.11 40.13
C LEU A 238 -11.22 -18.99 40.98
N ARG A 239 -9.91 -18.77 40.91
CA ARG A 239 -8.88 -19.47 41.71
C ARG A 239 -8.67 -18.92 43.12
N VAL A 240 -9.07 -17.69 43.39
CA VAL A 240 -9.04 -17.16 44.77
C VAL A 240 -10.16 -17.84 45.56
N ASP A 241 -9.75 -18.61 46.56
CA ASP A 241 -10.62 -19.35 47.48
C ASP A 241 -11.50 -18.36 48.28
N PRO A 242 -12.84 -18.54 48.34
CA PRO A 242 -13.75 -17.61 49.02
C PRO A 242 -13.41 -17.38 50.50
N ALA A 243 -12.70 -18.31 51.12
CA ALA A 243 -12.30 -18.25 52.51
C ALA A 243 -11.22 -17.20 52.81
N VAL A 244 -10.44 -16.74 51.81
CA VAL A 244 -9.39 -15.72 52.02
C VAL A 244 -9.95 -14.30 51.95
N ALA A 245 -11.06 -14.09 51.23
CA ALA A 245 -11.69 -12.77 51.07
C ALA A 245 -12.37 -12.24 52.34
N LEU A 246 -12.64 -13.10 53.33
CA LEU A 246 -13.22 -12.73 54.63
C LEU A 246 -12.19 -12.48 55.75
N ARG A 247 -10.89 -12.66 55.48
CA ARG A 247 -9.84 -12.59 56.52
C ARG A 247 -8.96 -11.32 56.44
N TYR A 248 -9.34 -10.37 55.60
CA TYR A 248 -8.80 -9.01 55.64
C TYR A 248 -9.94 -8.06 56.01
N GLU A 249 -10.24 -8.02 57.31
CA GLU A 249 -10.58 -6.77 58.00
C GLU A 249 -9.29 -5.98 58.24
#